data_AF-A0A6P4ZRS8-F1
#
_entry.id   AF-A0A6P4ZRS8-F1
#
_cell.length_a   1.000
_cell.length_b   1.000
_cell.length_c   1.000
_cell.angle_alpha   90.00
_cell.angle_beta   90.00
_cell.angle_gamma   90.00
#
_symmetry.space_group_name_H-M   'P 1'
#
loop_
_entity.id
_entity.type
_entity.pdbx_description
1 polymer ?
#
loop_
_entity_poly.entity_id
_entity_poly.type
_entity_poly.pdbx_seq_one_letter_code
_entity_poly.pdbx_strand_id
1 'polypeptide(L)'
;MRYLDKLPRLFHVDLNVRSLKSKEDEINVALNKAASQSSFFSALYPAERAVDGNTGANLFHLRECTHTNLEYQPWWKVDLGNTYVINHVTVTNRGDCCGERLKDFMIRVGHNEDISKNEQCGDTYTNIPEDGEILDIQCTTPISGRWVSVQLSGRRDYLSLCEVQVFSTSV
;
A
#
# COMPACT_ATOMS: atom_id res chain seq x y z
N MET A 1 38.11 -30.78 -45.69
CA MET A 1 36.76 -30.54 -45.15
C MET A 1 36.84 -30.77 -43.64
N ARG A 2 36.33 -29.82 -42.84
CA ARG A 2 36.20 -29.83 -41.36
C ARG A 2 37.50 -29.58 -40.58
N TYR A 3 37.79 -28.30 -40.27
CA TYR A 3 37.31 -27.44 -39.18
C TYR A 3 38.09 -27.68 -37.87
N LEU A 4 39.00 -26.73 -37.63
CA LEU A 4 39.66 -26.47 -36.35
C LEU A 4 38.65 -25.77 -35.44
N ASP A 5 38.24 -26.41 -34.36
CA ASP A 5 37.44 -25.75 -33.31
C ASP A 5 38.36 -24.84 -32.49
N LYS A 6 38.40 -23.56 -32.88
CA LYS A 6 38.85 -22.46 -32.03
C LYS A 6 37.75 -22.16 -31.02
N LEU A 7 37.95 -22.53 -29.77
CA LEU A 7 37.14 -22.06 -28.64
C LEU A 7 37.23 -20.52 -28.55
N PRO A 8 36.11 -19.79 -28.47
CA PRO A 8 36.16 -18.34 -28.29
C PRO A 8 36.57 -18.00 -26.86
N ARG A 9 37.41 -16.96 -26.75
CA ARG A 9 37.84 -16.37 -25.48
C ARG A 9 36.61 -15.88 -24.71
N LEU A 10 36.54 -16.25 -23.42
CA LEU A 10 35.59 -15.69 -22.47
C LEU A 10 35.68 -14.17 -22.47
N PHE A 11 34.57 -13.52 -22.85
CA PHE A 11 34.33 -12.13 -22.48
C PHE A 11 34.19 -12.07 -20.96
N HIS A 12 35.16 -11.44 -20.29
CA HIS A 12 34.97 -10.96 -18.93
C HIS A 12 33.99 -9.79 -19.02
N VAL A 13 32.75 -10.02 -18.60
CA VAL A 13 31.83 -8.93 -18.31
C VAL A 13 32.16 -8.49 -16.88
N ASP A 14 32.82 -7.36 -16.73
CA ASP A 14 32.90 -6.68 -15.44
C ASP A 14 31.48 -6.21 -15.07
N LEU A 15 30.76 -7.07 -14.33
CA LEU A 15 29.51 -6.69 -13.69
C LEU A 15 29.83 -5.71 -12.58
N ASN A 16 29.62 -4.43 -12.88
CA ASN A 16 29.63 -3.36 -11.90
C ASN A 16 28.41 -3.56 -10.98
N VAL A 17 28.57 -4.35 -9.91
CA VAL A 17 27.53 -4.60 -8.90
C VAL A 17 27.35 -3.35 -8.04
N ARG A 18 26.70 -2.32 -8.60
CA ARG A 18 26.15 -1.20 -7.83
C ARG A 18 24.67 -1.09 -8.12
N SER A 19 23.90 -1.74 -7.24
CA SER A 19 22.52 -1.43 -6.86
C SER A 19 21.44 -1.49 -7.95
N LEU A 20 20.99 -2.71 -8.25
CA LEU A 20 19.55 -2.95 -8.47
C LEU A 20 19.07 -3.77 -7.28
N LYS A 21 18.58 -3.13 -6.21
CA LYS A 21 17.78 -3.85 -5.20
C LYS A 21 16.51 -4.30 -5.93
N SER A 22 16.26 -5.61 -6.01
CA SER A 22 15.05 -6.14 -6.63
C SER A 22 13.86 -5.91 -5.70
N LYS A 23 12.64 -5.91 -6.26
CA LYS A 23 11.36 -5.90 -5.51
C LYS A 23 11.27 -7.03 -4.46
N GLU A 24 12.16 -8.02 -4.53
CA GLU A 24 12.25 -9.15 -3.59
C GLU A 24 12.87 -8.80 -2.22
N ASP A 25 13.56 -7.66 -2.10
CA ASP A 25 14.16 -7.22 -0.82
C ASP A 25 13.21 -6.32 0.02
N GLU A 26 11.98 -6.09 -0.45
CA GLU A 26 11.03 -5.21 0.24
C GLU A 26 10.17 -5.98 1.25
N ILE A 27 10.05 -5.40 2.45
CA ILE A 27 9.29 -6.00 3.56
C ILE A 27 8.03 -5.19 3.79
N ASN A 28 6.89 -5.87 3.95
CA ASN A 28 5.65 -5.25 4.44
C ASN A 28 5.81 -4.90 5.93
N VAL A 29 6.06 -3.62 6.22
CA VAL A 29 6.27 -3.12 7.58
C VAL A 29 4.97 -2.78 8.31
N ALA A 30 3.81 -2.89 7.64
CA ALA A 30 2.49 -2.65 8.23
C ALA A 30 1.86 -3.89 8.87
N LEU A 31 2.36 -5.09 8.59
CA LEU A 31 1.78 -6.35 9.09
C LEU A 31 1.63 -6.36 10.62
N ASN A 32 0.41 -6.61 11.09
CA ASN A 32 -0.01 -6.67 12.50
C ASN A 32 0.28 -5.39 13.31
N LYS A 33 0.37 -4.24 12.64
CA LYS A 33 0.57 -2.95 13.30
C LYS A 33 -0.75 -2.35 13.80
N ALA A 34 -0.65 -1.42 14.74
CA ALA A 34 -1.81 -0.72 15.26
C ALA A 34 -2.39 0.20 14.19
N ALA A 35 -3.70 0.10 13.96
CA ALA A 35 -4.42 0.90 12.97
C ALA A 35 -5.60 1.63 13.60
N SER A 36 -6.03 2.71 12.95
CA SER A 36 -7.23 3.45 13.33
C SER A 36 -7.89 4.04 12.10
N GLN A 37 -9.17 4.39 12.22
CA GLN A 37 -9.94 4.99 11.14
C GLN A 37 -10.84 6.09 11.68
N SER A 38 -11.28 6.99 10.82
CA SER A 38 -12.08 8.16 11.16
C SER A 38 -13.37 7.82 11.90
N SER A 39 -13.99 6.70 11.54
CA SER A 39 -15.17 6.16 12.21
C SER A 39 -15.33 4.67 11.93
N PHE A 40 -16.18 3.99 12.69
CA PHE A 40 -16.48 2.57 12.51
C PHE A 40 -17.94 2.41 12.11
N PHE A 41 -18.22 1.77 10.96
CA PHE A 41 -19.60 1.42 10.57
C PHE A 41 -20.22 0.42 11.54
N SER A 42 -19.41 -0.50 12.05
CA SER A 42 -19.76 -1.49 13.05
C SER A 42 -18.48 -2.02 13.70
N ALA A 43 -18.58 -2.57 14.92
CA ALA A 43 -17.48 -3.26 15.59
C ALA A 43 -16.96 -4.49 14.80
N LEU A 44 -17.69 -4.94 13.79
CA LEU A 44 -17.30 -6.03 12.89
C LEU A 44 -16.23 -5.64 11.87
N TYR A 45 -15.99 -4.34 11.63
CA TYR A 45 -15.07 -3.82 10.62
C TYR A 45 -14.00 -2.91 11.25
N PRO A 46 -13.18 -3.44 12.18
CA PRO A 46 -12.14 -2.67 12.86
C PRO A 46 -11.02 -2.29 11.88
N ALA A 47 -10.24 -1.27 12.22
CA ALA A 47 -9.20 -0.72 11.32
C ALA A 47 -8.08 -1.73 11.05
N GLU A 48 -7.83 -2.63 11.99
CA GLU A 48 -6.77 -3.63 11.97
C GLU A 48 -6.96 -4.68 10.87
N ARG A 49 -8.17 -4.80 10.30
CA ARG A 49 -8.44 -5.68 9.15
C ARG A 49 -7.53 -5.39 7.96
N ALA A 50 -7.21 -4.12 7.73
CA ALA A 50 -6.36 -3.73 6.61
C ALA A 50 -4.87 -4.03 6.82
N VAL A 51 -4.47 -4.64 7.95
CA VAL A 51 -3.06 -4.96 8.24
C VAL A 51 -2.91 -6.33 8.90
N ASP A 52 -3.92 -7.20 8.78
CA ASP A 52 -3.93 -8.52 9.44
C ASP A 52 -3.24 -9.60 8.60
N GLY A 53 -2.83 -9.28 7.37
CA GLY A 53 -2.17 -10.21 6.44
C GLY A 53 -3.15 -11.04 5.60
N ASN A 54 -4.46 -10.84 5.76
CA ASN A 54 -5.47 -11.46 4.91
C ASN A 54 -5.74 -10.59 3.67
N THR A 55 -5.32 -11.07 2.50
CA THR A 55 -5.58 -10.38 1.22
C THR A 55 -6.96 -10.70 0.62
N GLY A 56 -7.86 -11.31 1.39
CA GLY A 56 -9.26 -11.54 0.99
C GLY A 56 -10.02 -10.22 0.84
N ALA A 57 -10.92 -10.15 -0.15
CA ALA A 57 -11.60 -8.92 -0.53
C ALA A 57 -13.11 -8.93 -0.22
N ASN A 58 -13.61 -9.87 0.59
CA ASN A 58 -15.04 -9.99 0.86
C ASN A 58 -15.43 -9.31 2.18
N LEU A 59 -16.07 -8.15 2.06
CA LEU A 59 -16.49 -7.39 3.23
C LEU A 59 -17.76 -7.97 3.86
N PHE A 60 -18.80 -8.24 3.08
CA PHE A 60 -20.13 -8.53 3.64
C PHE A 60 -20.25 -9.92 4.29
N HIS A 61 -19.72 -10.96 3.65
CA HIS A 61 -19.87 -12.34 4.11
C HIS A 61 -18.71 -12.79 5.01
N LEU A 62 -17.48 -12.38 4.68
CA LEU A 62 -16.27 -12.85 5.39
C LEU A 62 -15.68 -11.82 6.36
N ARG A 63 -16.10 -10.54 6.26
CA ARG A 63 -15.63 -9.45 7.13
C ARG A 63 -14.12 -9.26 7.08
N GLU A 64 -13.57 -9.34 5.88
CA GLU A 64 -12.12 -9.28 5.63
C GLU A 64 -11.61 -7.85 5.53
N CYS A 65 -12.51 -6.85 5.54
CA CYS A 65 -12.16 -5.46 5.26
C CYS A 65 -12.58 -4.51 6.38
N THR A 66 -11.92 -3.35 6.41
CA THR A 66 -12.32 -2.18 7.19
C THR A 66 -13.58 -1.53 6.60
N HIS A 67 -14.30 -0.73 7.38
CA HIS A 67 -15.45 0.03 6.89
C HIS A 67 -15.76 1.24 7.79
N THR A 68 -15.63 2.46 7.25
CA THR A 68 -16.02 3.70 7.94
C THR A 68 -17.52 3.96 7.83
N ASN A 69 -18.06 4.95 8.55
CA ASN A 69 -19.37 5.50 8.24
C ASN A 69 -19.35 6.33 6.95
N LEU A 70 -20.53 6.74 6.49
CA LEU A 70 -20.69 7.74 5.44
C LEU A 70 -20.32 9.11 5.99
N GLU A 71 -19.13 9.60 5.67
CA GLU A 71 -18.62 10.87 6.20
C GLU A 71 -17.78 11.61 5.18
N TYR A 72 -17.45 12.88 5.46
CA TYR A 72 -16.65 13.70 4.56
C TYR A 72 -15.17 13.37 4.72
N GLN A 73 -14.52 12.98 3.62
CA GLN A 73 -13.10 12.60 3.57
C GLN A 73 -12.69 11.58 4.66
N PRO A 74 -13.36 10.41 4.72
CA PRO A 74 -12.98 9.35 5.65
C PRO A 74 -11.53 8.94 5.44
N TRP A 75 -10.89 8.52 6.52
CA TRP A 75 -9.50 8.13 6.52
C TRP A 75 -9.27 6.86 7.33
N TRP A 76 -8.23 6.14 6.95
CA TRP A 76 -7.62 5.05 7.70
C TRP A 76 -6.14 5.36 7.85
N LYS A 77 -5.53 4.99 8.98
CA LYS A 77 -4.08 5.13 9.20
C LYS A 77 -3.51 3.99 10.04
N VAL A 78 -2.24 3.68 9.81
CA VAL A 78 -1.43 2.73 10.57
C VAL A 78 -0.25 3.42 11.26
N ASP A 79 0.00 3.04 12.51
CA ASP A 79 1.23 3.32 13.24
C ASP A 79 2.22 2.16 13.02
N LEU A 80 3.27 2.37 12.22
CA LEU A 80 4.27 1.35 11.93
C LEU A 80 5.11 0.97 13.18
N GLY A 81 5.01 1.76 14.25
CA GLY A 81 5.73 1.57 15.52
C GLY A 81 7.19 2.03 15.49
N ASN A 82 7.77 2.21 14.30
CA ASN A 82 9.10 2.76 14.06
C ASN A 82 9.08 3.62 12.79
N THR A 83 10.16 4.38 12.58
CA THR A 83 10.39 5.10 11.32
C THR A 83 10.96 4.14 10.28
N TYR A 84 10.37 4.16 9.08
CA TYR A 84 10.81 3.42 7.92
C TYR A 84 10.94 4.35 6.71
N VAL A 85 11.74 3.96 5.72
CA VAL A 85 11.78 4.62 4.41
C VAL A 85 10.82 3.87 3.48
N ILE A 86 9.68 4.47 3.19
CA ILE A 86 8.58 3.84 2.44
C ILE A 86 8.77 4.09 0.95
N ASN A 87 8.79 3.03 0.15
CA ASN A 87 8.95 3.12 -1.30
C ASN A 87 7.59 3.14 -2.00
N HIS A 88 6.70 2.25 -1.60
CA HIS A 88 5.36 2.12 -2.17
C HIS A 88 4.38 1.51 -1.17
N VAL A 89 3.10 1.63 -1.47
CA VAL A 89 1.99 1.07 -0.68
C VAL A 89 1.05 0.33 -1.61
N THR A 90 0.73 -0.92 -1.29
CA THR A 90 -0.34 -1.65 -1.99
C THR A 90 -1.63 -1.55 -1.18
N VAL A 91 -2.75 -1.43 -1.89
CA VAL A 91 -4.09 -1.37 -1.30
C VAL A 91 -4.98 -2.38 -2.00
N THR A 92 -5.46 -3.37 -1.27
CA THR A 92 -6.49 -4.31 -1.73
C THR A 92 -7.86 -3.69 -1.50
N ASN A 93 -8.56 -3.41 -2.59
CA ASN A 93 -9.90 -2.85 -2.59
C ASN A 93 -10.95 -3.89 -2.19
N ARG A 94 -12.15 -3.41 -1.84
CA ARG A 94 -13.32 -4.27 -1.64
C ARG A 94 -13.72 -4.98 -2.93
N GLY A 95 -14.04 -6.27 -2.85
CA GLY A 95 -14.31 -7.13 -4.01
C GLY A 95 -15.68 -7.80 -4.07
N ASP A 96 -16.49 -7.76 -3.02
CA ASP A 96 -17.86 -8.29 -3.03
C ASP A 96 -18.90 -7.32 -3.62
N CYS A 97 -18.56 -6.03 -3.66
CA CYS A 97 -19.21 -4.97 -4.43
C CYS A 97 -18.42 -3.67 -4.20
N CYS A 98 -18.87 -2.60 -4.84
CA CYS A 98 -18.68 -1.25 -4.35
C CYS A 98 -17.20 -0.79 -4.41
N GLY A 99 -16.38 -1.46 -5.22
CA GLY A 99 -14.98 -1.12 -5.45
C GLY A 99 -14.82 0.30 -5.97
N GLU A 100 -15.80 0.81 -6.72
CA GLU A 100 -15.81 2.18 -7.28
C GLU A 100 -15.73 3.28 -6.22
N ARG A 101 -15.95 2.96 -4.94
CA ARG A 101 -15.84 3.92 -3.82
C ARG A 101 -14.40 4.31 -3.53
N LEU A 102 -13.43 3.44 -3.79
CA LEU A 102 -12.00 3.72 -3.60
C LEU A 102 -11.42 4.53 -4.77
N LYS A 103 -12.03 5.68 -5.03
CA LYS A 103 -11.57 6.68 -6.01
C LYS A 103 -11.41 8.04 -5.36
N ASP A 104 -10.66 8.91 -6.02
CA ASP A 104 -10.32 10.23 -5.53
C ASP A 104 -9.66 10.15 -4.14
N PHE A 105 -8.72 9.22 -3.96
CA PHE A 105 -8.03 9.00 -2.69
C PHE A 105 -6.55 9.31 -2.79
N MET A 106 -5.94 9.57 -1.64
CA MET A 106 -4.50 9.80 -1.55
C MET A 106 -3.89 9.04 -0.38
N ILE A 107 -2.63 8.66 -0.55
CA ILE A 107 -1.81 8.06 0.48
C ILE A 107 -0.87 9.12 1.03
N ARG A 108 -0.72 9.19 2.35
CA ARG A 108 0.27 10.06 3.00
C ARG A 108 1.19 9.26 3.91
N VAL A 109 2.45 9.69 3.97
CA VAL A 109 3.52 9.09 4.78
C VAL A 109 4.23 10.21 5.55
N GLY A 110 4.50 9.99 6.84
CA GLY A 110 5.32 10.94 7.60
C GLY A 110 5.43 10.61 9.07
N HIS A 111 5.94 11.56 9.85
CA HIS A 111 6.21 11.39 11.28
C HIS A 111 5.07 11.88 12.19
N ASN A 112 4.05 12.54 11.62
CA ASN A 112 2.96 13.10 12.41
C ASN A 112 1.79 12.13 12.49
N GLU A 113 1.22 12.01 13.69
CA GLU A 113 -0.03 11.27 13.88
C GLU A 113 -1.23 11.96 13.19
N ASP A 114 -1.18 13.29 13.09
CA ASP A 114 -2.09 14.10 12.28
C ASP A 114 -1.73 13.93 10.80
N ILE A 115 -2.56 13.15 10.09
CA ILE A 115 -2.34 12.76 8.70
C ILE A 115 -2.24 13.97 7.75
N SER A 116 -2.84 15.11 8.10
CA SER A 116 -2.82 16.31 7.25
C SER A 116 -1.46 16.99 7.16
N LYS A 117 -0.55 16.66 8.09
CA LYS A 117 0.82 17.18 8.17
C LYS A 117 1.87 16.30 7.49
N ASN A 118 1.44 15.18 6.89
CA ASN A 118 2.32 14.21 6.27
C ASN A 118 2.39 14.43 4.75
N GLU A 119 3.49 13.99 4.15
CA GLU A 119 3.75 14.12 2.72
C GLU A 119 2.90 13.13 1.93
N GLN A 120 2.45 13.51 0.73
CA GLN A 120 1.70 12.61 -0.14
C GLN A 120 2.65 11.62 -0.84
N CYS A 121 2.34 10.33 -0.77
CA CYS A 121 3.02 9.29 -1.52
C CYS A 121 2.35 9.15 -2.89
N GLY A 122 3.07 9.57 -3.94
CA GLY A 122 2.57 9.55 -5.31
C GLY A 122 1.46 10.59 -5.55
N ASP A 123 0.73 10.44 -6.65
CA ASP A 123 -0.38 11.31 -7.00
C ASP A 123 -1.70 10.87 -6.35
N THR A 124 -2.70 11.75 -6.36
CA THR A 124 -4.07 11.35 -6.00
C THR A 124 -4.57 10.35 -7.04
N TYR A 125 -5.08 9.21 -6.58
CA TYR A 125 -5.68 8.20 -7.45
C TYR A 125 -7.10 8.63 -7.83
N THR A 126 -7.33 8.89 -9.12
CA THR A 126 -8.61 9.42 -9.64
C THR A 126 -9.38 8.44 -10.52
N ASN A 127 -8.77 7.30 -10.89
CA ASN A 127 -9.45 6.29 -11.69
C ASN A 127 -10.54 5.61 -10.85
N ILE A 128 -11.47 4.92 -11.53
CA ILE A 128 -12.45 4.07 -10.87
C ILE A 128 -11.86 2.67 -10.84
N PRO A 129 -11.50 2.12 -9.66
CA PRO A 129 -10.93 0.79 -9.59
C PRO A 129 -12.02 -0.28 -9.74
N GLU A 130 -11.61 -1.48 -10.16
CA GLU A 130 -12.48 -2.65 -10.19
C GLU A 130 -12.73 -3.22 -8.78
N ASP A 131 -13.78 -4.02 -8.65
CA ASP A 131 -14.05 -4.79 -7.44
C ASP A 131 -12.86 -5.73 -7.16
N GLY A 132 -12.23 -5.55 -5.98
CA GLY A 132 -11.12 -6.39 -5.51
C GLY A 132 -9.77 -6.05 -6.12
N GLU A 133 -9.67 -4.97 -6.89
CA GLU A 133 -8.40 -4.54 -7.49
C GLU A 133 -7.33 -4.28 -6.42
N ILE A 134 -6.10 -4.72 -6.70
CA ILE A 134 -4.93 -4.42 -5.89
C ILE A 134 -4.20 -3.25 -6.54
N LEU A 135 -4.24 -2.10 -5.89
CA LEU A 135 -3.61 -0.87 -6.35
C LEU A 135 -2.21 -0.77 -5.79
N ASP A 136 -1.19 -0.69 -6.64
CA ASP A 136 0.21 -0.48 -6.24
C ASP A 136 0.59 1.00 -6.42
N ILE A 137 0.60 1.76 -5.33
CA ILE A 137 0.86 3.20 -5.33
C ILE A 137 2.32 3.47 -5.01
N GLN A 138 3.07 3.86 -6.04
CA GLN A 138 4.49 4.19 -5.93
C GLN A 138 4.66 5.60 -5.38
N CYS A 139 5.49 5.76 -4.33
CA CYS A 139 5.89 7.09 -3.91
C CYS A 139 6.89 7.64 -4.93
N THR A 140 6.69 8.88 -5.41
CA THR A 140 7.56 9.52 -6.41
C THR A 140 9.03 9.50 -6.00
N THR A 141 9.28 9.71 -4.70
CA THR A 141 10.55 9.47 -4.04
C THR A 141 10.27 8.73 -2.73
N PRO A 142 11.16 7.85 -2.26
CA PRO A 142 10.97 7.17 -0.98
C PRO A 142 10.81 8.17 0.18
N ILE A 143 9.79 7.96 1.02
CA ILE A 143 9.40 8.90 2.09
C ILE A 143 9.73 8.28 3.45
N SER A 144 10.46 9.01 4.29
CA SER A 144 10.68 8.62 5.68
C SER A 144 9.43 8.88 6.52
N GLY A 145 8.92 7.87 7.23
CA GLY A 145 7.72 8.01 8.04
C GLY A 145 7.46 6.87 9.01
N ARG A 146 6.66 7.16 10.04
CA ARG A 146 6.10 6.19 10.99
C ARG A 146 4.61 5.96 10.76
N TRP A 147 3.92 6.96 10.23
CA TRP A 147 2.50 6.92 9.96
C TRP A 147 2.25 6.83 8.46
N VAL A 148 1.35 5.93 8.07
CA VAL A 148 0.83 5.83 6.70
C VAL A 148 -0.69 5.92 6.76
N SER A 149 -1.29 6.70 5.86
CA SER A 149 -2.75 6.86 5.81
C SER A 149 -3.29 6.79 4.40
N VAL A 150 -4.50 6.25 4.26
CA VAL A 150 -5.32 6.30 3.04
C VAL A 150 -6.53 7.18 3.35
N GLN A 151 -6.79 8.20 2.52
CA GLN A 151 -7.88 9.14 2.73
C GLN A 151 -8.61 9.45 1.42
N LEU A 152 -9.94 9.39 1.44
CA LEU A 152 -10.76 9.91 0.33
C LEU A 152 -10.72 11.44 0.33
N SER A 153 -10.62 12.04 -0.85
CA SER A 153 -10.44 13.49 -1.04
C SER A 153 -11.71 14.14 -1.58
N GLY A 154 -12.06 15.31 -1.04
CA GLY A 154 -13.07 16.19 -1.63
C GLY A 154 -14.51 15.68 -1.64
N ARG A 155 -14.83 14.52 -1.03
CA ARG A 155 -16.15 13.89 -1.13
C ARG A 155 -16.63 13.23 0.16
N ARG A 156 -17.94 12.98 0.22
CA ARG A 156 -18.60 12.18 1.26
C ARG A 156 -18.85 10.78 0.73
N ASP A 157 -18.26 9.78 1.36
CA ASP A 157 -18.46 8.36 1.02
C ASP A 157 -18.05 7.46 2.20
N TYR A 158 -18.11 6.14 2.01
CA TYR A 158 -17.54 5.11 2.85
C TYR A 158 -16.13 4.76 2.36
N LEU A 159 -15.19 4.57 3.29
CA LEU A 159 -13.88 3.98 3.01
C LEU A 159 -13.88 2.51 3.47
N SER A 160 -13.54 1.61 2.55
CA SER A 160 -13.34 0.19 2.82
C SER A 160 -12.01 -0.25 2.22
N LEU A 161 -11.15 -0.80 3.06
CA LEU A 161 -9.82 -1.30 2.70
C LEU A 161 -9.71 -2.72 3.21
N CYS A 162 -9.39 -3.66 2.34
CA CYS A 162 -9.29 -5.07 2.72
C CYS A 162 -7.89 -5.44 3.18
N GLU A 163 -6.86 -4.89 2.53
CA GLU A 163 -5.47 -4.99 3.00
C GLU A 163 -4.69 -3.75 2.54
N VAL A 164 -3.77 -3.27 3.37
CA VAL A 164 -2.85 -2.17 3.10
C VAL A 164 -1.46 -2.63 3.49
N GLN A 165 -0.61 -2.88 2.50
CA GLN A 165 0.76 -3.32 2.73
C GLN A 165 1.71 -2.16 2.43
N VAL A 166 2.64 -1.91 3.33
CA VAL A 166 3.57 -0.78 3.27
C VAL A 166 4.97 -1.31 3.08
N PHE A 167 5.63 -0.99 1.97
CA PHE A 167 6.89 -1.63 1.59
C PHE A 167 8.10 -0.73 1.81
N SER A 168 9.10 -1.28 2.53
CA SER A 168 10.38 -0.63 2.80
C SER A 168 11.55 -1.55 2.44
N THR A 169 12.63 -0.97 1.92
CA THR A 169 13.89 -1.67 1.54
C THR A 169 14.93 -1.74 2.67
N SER A 170 14.64 -1.22 3.87
CA SER A 170 15.60 -1.16 4.99
C SER A 170 14.89 -1.35 6.34
N VAL A 171 15.29 -2.38 7.10
CA VAL A 171 14.96 -2.57 8.53
C VAL A 171 16.20 -2.35 9.37
#